data_AF-A0A9J7X2B7-F1
#
_entry.id   AF-A0A9J7X2B7-F1
#
_cell.length_a   1.000
_cell.length_b   1.000
_cell.length_c   1.000
_cell.angle_alpha   90.00
_cell.angle_beta   90.00
_cell.angle_gamma   90.00
#
_symmetry.space_group_name_H-M   'P 1'
#
loop_
_entity.id
_entity.type
_entity.pdbx_description
1 polymer ?
#
loop_
_entity_poly.entity_id
_entity_poly.type
_entity_poly.pdbx_seq_one_letter_code
_entity_poly.pdbx_strand_id
1 'polypeptide(L)'
;MFHFLYPVTFNQVVKIKCMNFFVCRIDLQTILKKMVSKVDGRFCPTSNQINVCRDNVLLCSLRAFKRRFFNPEAKLDVVFVDEDDNGEGAVDEGGPTREYLRLLMRAVHQSNIFEGHEKDRQLSLDTQALQTKLYMWVAKMIAVCVVHGGVGPHFFSERLFHQICGIPTPPATVDEVGDHTFREQLIKIQEATTVREANSAIAEAADSLSIIGALRHVSSLEEKDSLVQSAADFFVNGRLATALDQ
;
A
#
# COMPACT_ATOMS: atom_id res chain seq x y z
N MET A 1 -44.03 13.65 -3.32
CA MET A 1 -43.37 13.81 -2.02
C MET A 1 -41.89 13.56 -2.25
N PHE A 2 -41.19 14.58 -2.72
CA PHE A 2 -39.76 14.53 -3.05
C PHE A 2 -38.97 14.98 -1.82
N HIS A 3 -38.00 14.19 -1.37
CA HIS A 3 -36.89 14.71 -0.57
C HIS A 3 -35.59 14.10 -1.09
N PHE A 4 -34.82 14.96 -1.77
CA PHE A 4 -33.47 14.72 -2.23
C PHE A 4 -32.54 14.53 -1.03
N LEU A 5 -31.83 13.39 -0.97
CA LEU A 5 -30.60 13.26 -0.20
C LEU A 5 -29.44 13.71 -1.10
N TYR A 6 -28.78 14.79 -0.69
CA TYR A 6 -27.62 15.37 -1.35
C TYR A 6 -26.48 14.34 -1.47
N PRO A 7 -25.74 14.32 -2.60
CA PRO A 7 -24.50 13.57 -2.68
C PRO A 7 -23.42 14.26 -1.83
N VAL A 8 -22.80 13.49 -0.94
CA VAL A 8 -21.58 13.91 -0.23
C VAL A 8 -20.52 14.23 -1.28
N THR A 9 -20.21 15.52 -1.43
CA THR A 9 -19.23 15.98 -2.41
C THR A 9 -17.81 15.66 -1.94
N PHE A 10 -16.96 15.33 -2.92
CA PHE A 10 -15.53 14.99 -2.87
C PHE A 10 -14.65 15.84 -1.92
N ASN A 11 -15.12 17.03 -1.51
CA ASN A 11 -14.43 17.94 -0.60
C ASN A 11 -14.37 17.50 0.87
N GLN A 12 -15.18 16.54 1.32
CA GLN A 12 -15.16 16.11 2.73
C GLN A 12 -14.16 14.98 3.04
N VAL A 13 -13.78 14.15 2.05
CA VAL A 13 -12.87 13.01 2.28
C VAL A 13 -11.41 13.46 2.43
N VAL A 14 -11.02 14.59 1.83
CA VAL A 14 -9.65 15.14 1.94
C VAL A 14 -9.42 15.87 3.27
N LYS A 15 -10.49 16.31 3.96
CA LYS A 15 -10.39 17.28 5.06
C LYS A 15 -10.16 16.66 6.45
N ILE A 16 -10.15 15.33 6.59
CA ILE A 16 -10.08 14.67 7.91
C ILE A 16 -8.72 13.98 8.18
N LYS A 17 -7.83 13.84 7.17
CA LYS A 17 -6.42 13.42 7.40
C LYS A 17 -5.37 14.46 7.03
N CYS A 18 -5.77 15.63 6.49
CA CYS A 18 -4.85 16.70 6.10
C CYS A 18 -4.82 17.86 7.13
N MET A 19 -4.62 17.58 8.41
CA MET A 19 -4.47 18.66 9.41
C MET A 19 -3.03 18.89 9.88
N ASN A 20 -2.02 18.37 9.16
CA ASN A 20 -0.61 18.75 9.32
C ASN A 20 0.21 18.62 8.01
N PHE A 21 -0.32 19.12 6.90
CA PHE A 21 0.48 19.29 5.67
C PHE A 21 1.33 20.57 5.79
N PHE A 22 2.51 20.47 6.41
CA PHE A 22 3.46 21.58 6.50
C PHE A 22 4.83 21.23 5.88
N VAL A 23 4.85 20.57 4.72
CA VAL A 23 6.00 20.59 3.80
C VAL A 23 5.45 20.51 2.37
N CYS A 24 5.75 21.52 1.55
CA CYS A 24 5.38 21.75 0.14
C CYS A 24 4.10 22.59 -0.12
N ARG A 25 4.30 23.79 -0.69
CA ARG A 25 3.31 24.82 -1.04
C ARG A 25 2.41 24.47 -2.25
N ILE A 26 2.03 23.20 -2.43
CA ILE A 26 1.13 22.81 -3.53
C ILE A 26 0.00 22.00 -2.92
N ASP A 27 -1.22 22.48 -3.06
CA ASP A 27 -2.39 21.75 -2.58
C ASP A 27 -2.60 20.48 -3.42
N LEU A 28 -3.02 19.39 -2.77
CA LEU A 28 -3.26 18.09 -3.39
C LEU A 28 -4.23 18.18 -4.58
N GLN A 29 -5.22 19.07 -4.49
CA GLN A 29 -6.19 19.28 -5.55
C GLN A 29 -5.52 19.83 -6.82
N THR A 30 -4.56 20.73 -6.71
CA THR A 30 -3.75 21.24 -7.83
C THR A 30 -2.89 20.14 -8.46
N ILE A 31 -2.25 19.28 -7.66
CA ILE A 31 -1.46 18.15 -8.18
C ILE A 31 -2.36 17.18 -8.95
N LEU A 32 -3.48 16.77 -8.36
CA LEU A 32 -4.43 15.86 -9.01
C LEU A 32 -5.00 16.47 -10.29
N LYS A 33 -5.42 17.74 -10.27
CA LYS A 33 -5.87 18.45 -11.49
C LYS A 33 -4.81 18.42 -12.58
N LYS A 34 -3.54 18.62 -12.24
CA LYS A 34 -2.43 18.54 -13.19
C LYS A 34 -2.27 17.14 -13.76
N MET A 35 -2.35 16.08 -12.95
CA MET A 35 -2.26 14.70 -13.43
C MET A 35 -3.45 14.34 -14.33
N VAL A 36 -4.67 14.69 -13.93
CA VAL A 36 -5.88 14.49 -14.74
C VAL A 36 -5.80 15.24 -16.06
N SER A 37 -5.25 16.46 -16.08
CA SER A 37 -5.11 17.25 -17.31
C SER A 37 -4.16 16.66 -18.35
N LYS A 38 -3.27 15.74 -17.93
CA LYS A 38 -2.39 15.01 -18.87
C LYS A 38 -3.08 13.83 -19.53
N VAL A 39 -4.21 13.38 -18.99
CA VAL A 39 -4.94 12.25 -19.56
C VAL A 39 -5.59 12.68 -20.87
N ASP A 40 -5.15 12.09 -21.97
CA ASP A 40 -5.78 12.27 -23.27
C ASP A 40 -6.98 11.33 -23.41
N GLY A 41 -8.17 11.85 -23.09
CA GLY A 41 -9.44 11.15 -23.23
C GLY A 41 -9.87 10.90 -24.68
N ARG A 42 -9.16 11.42 -25.69
CA ARG A 42 -9.49 11.23 -27.12
C ARG A 42 -8.63 10.13 -27.74
N PHE A 43 -7.47 9.85 -27.16
CA PHE A 43 -6.54 8.83 -27.63
C PHE A 43 -6.71 7.54 -26.84
N CYS A 44 -7.13 6.47 -27.54
CA CYS A 44 -7.40 5.17 -26.96
C CYS A 44 -6.60 4.09 -27.72
N PRO A 45 -5.30 3.91 -27.40
CA PRO A 45 -4.47 2.93 -28.08
C PRO A 45 -4.89 1.51 -27.68
N THR A 46 -4.72 0.55 -28.59
CA THR A 46 -5.00 -0.88 -28.32
C THR A 46 -4.17 -1.43 -27.17
N SER A 47 -3.00 -0.85 -26.89
CA SER A 47 -2.18 -1.19 -25.72
C SER A 47 -2.87 -0.90 -24.39
N ASN A 48 -3.83 0.03 -24.36
CA ASN A 48 -4.64 0.41 -23.20
C ASN A 48 -5.97 -0.35 -23.09
N GLN A 49 -6.26 -1.27 -24.02
CA GLN A 49 -7.42 -2.14 -23.88
C GLN A 49 -7.17 -3.20 -22.80
N ILE A 50 -7.98 -3.23 -21.75
CA ILE A 50 -7.81 -4.12 -20.60
C ILE A 50 -8.93 -5.15 -20.63
N ASN A 51 -8.58 -6.37 -21.05
CA ASN A 51 -9.46 -7.53 -20.91
C ASN A 51 -9.39 -8.02 -19.47
N VAL A 52 -10.51 -8.03 -18.78
CA VAL A 52 -10.57 -8.34 -17.35
C VAL A 52 -11.64 -9.38 -17.04
N CYS A 53 -11.18 -10.48 -16.44
CA CYS A 53 -12.05 -11.45 -15.79
C CYS A 53 -12.29 -11.00 -14.34
N ARG A 54 -13.55 -11.02 -13.88
CA ARG A 54 -13.92 -10.55 -12.52
C ARG A 54 -13.31 -11.41 -11.40
N ASP A 55 -13.02 -12.67 -11.68
CA ASP A 55 -12.39 -13.57 -10.70
C ASP A 55 -10.87 -13.36 -10.61
N ASN A 56 -10.26 -12.70 -11.60
CA ASN A 56 -8.81 -12.56 -11.72
C ASN A 56 -8.34 -11.12 -12.04
N VAL A 57 -9.04 -10.12 -11.49
CA VAL A 57 -8.85 -8.70 -11.82
C VAL A 57 -7.39 -8.25 -11.73
N LEU A 58 -6.71 -8.55 -10.61
CA LEU A 58 -5.32 -8.11 -10.40
C LEU A 58 -4.36 -8.72 -11.43
N LEU A 59 -4.52 -10.01 -11.73
CA LEU A 59 -3.65 -10.71 -12.68
C LEU A 59 -3.86 -10.21 -14.12
N CYS A 60 -5.12 -10.04 -14.54
CA CYS A 60 -5.46 -9.44 -15.84
C CYS A 60 -4.86 -8.04 -15.97
N SER A 61 -5.00 -7.22 -14.92
CA SER A 61 -4.45 -5.87 -14.86
C SER A 61 -2.93 -5.88 -14.97
N LEU A 62 -2.25 -6.78 -14.26
CA LEU A 62 -0.78 -6.91 -14.32
C LEU A 62 -0.30 -7.21 -15.74
N ARG A 63 -1.00 -8.09 -16.46
CA ARG A 63 -0.67 -8.40 -17.86
C ARG A 63 -0.81 -7.16 -18.75
N ALA A 64 -1.87 -6.38 -18.58
CA ALA A 64 -2.09 -5.17 -19.36
C ALA A 64 -1.05 -4.08 -19.05
N PHE A 65 -0.79 -3.79 -17.78
CA PHE A 65 0.14 -2.74 -17.35
C PHE A 65 1.60 -3.07 -17.70
N LYS A 66 1.95 -4.35 -17.82
CA LYS A 66 3.28 -4.81 -18.25
C LYS A 66 3.51 -4.70 -19.76
N ARG A 67 2.50 -4.37 -20.56
CA ARG A 67 2.68 -4.21 -22.01
C ARG A 67 3.61 -3.04 -22.31
N ARG A 68 4.53 -3.23 -23.27
CA ARG A 68 5.55 -2.25 -23.66
C ARG A 68 4.99 -0.85 -23.98
N PHE A 69 3.80 -0.79 -24.56
CA PHE A 69 3.18 0.45 -25.02
C PHE A 69 1.97 0.88 -24.20
N PHE A 70 1.75 0.27 -23.02
CA PHE A 70 0.70 0.75 -22.12
C PHE A 70 1.00 2.19 -21.70
N ASN A 71 0.05 3.10 -21.89
CA ASN A 71 0.20 4.50 -21.56
C ASN A 71 -0.78 4.90 -20.44
N PRO A 72 -0.33 5.12 -19.19
CA PRO A 72 -1.22 5.50 -18.10
C PRO A 72 -1.88 6.88 -18.28
N GLU A 73 -1.39 7.70 -19.21
CA GLU A 73 -1.95 9.01 -19.56
C GLU A 73 -2.90 8.94 -20.79
N ALA A 74 -3.18 7.77 -21.35
CA ALA A 74 -4.16 7.61 -22.42
C ALA A 74 -5.49 7.04 -21.91
N LYS A 75 -6.58 7.22 -22.68
CA LYS A 75 -7.89 6.65 -22.35
C LYS A 75 -7.79 5.14 -22.14
N LEU A 76 -8.45 4.64 -21.11
CA LEU A 76 -8.63 3.21 -20.86
C LEU A 76 -9.81 2.68 -21.67
N ASP A 77 -9.69 1.45 -22.16
CA ASP A 77 -10.77 0.71 -22.83
C ASP A 77 -10.93 -0.63 -22.12
N VAL A 78 -11.96 -0.77 -21.30
CA VAL A 78 -12.14 -1.96 -20.47
C VAL A 78 -13.14 -2.90 -21.13
N VAL A 79 -12.72 -4.15 -21.33
CA VAL A 79 -13.54 -5.24 -21.83
C VAL A 79 -13.63 -6.31 -20.74
N PHE A 80 -14.82 -6.51 -20.18
CA PHE A 80 -15.04 -7.64 -19.29
C PHE A 80 -15.16 -8.92 -20.13
N VAL A 81 -14.44 -9.96 -19.71
CA VAL A 81 -14.38 -11.26 -20.36
C VAL A 81 -14.69 -12.38 -19.36
N ASP A 82 -15.28 -13.47 -19.84
CA ASP A 82 -15.47 -14.70 -19.07
C ASP A 82 -14.18 -15.54 -19.00
N GLU A 83 -14.27 -16.75 -18.43
CA GLU A 83 -13.13 -17.67 -18.30
C GLU A 83 -12.62 -18.20 -19.66
N ASP A 84 -13.47 -18.17 -20.68
CA ASP A 84 -13.19 -18.60 -22.05
C ASP A 84 -12.73 -17.43 -22.95
N ASP A 85 -12.43 -16.26 -22.35
CA ASP A 85 -12.02 -15.01 -23.02
C ASP A 85 -13.09 -14.42 -23.97
N ASN A 86 -14.36 -14.80 -23.78
CA ASN A 86 -15.46 -14.19 -24.51
C ASN A 86 -15.89 -12.89 -23.85
N GLY A 87 -15.96 -11.81 -24.64
CA GLY A 87 -16.38 -10.50 -24.15
C GLY A 87 -17.87 -10.44 -23.82
N GLU A 88 -18.20 -9.74 -22.73
CA GLU A 88 -19.58 -9.56 -22.26
C GLU A 88 -20.44 -8.62 -23.13
N GLY A 89 -19.92 -8.19 -24.29
CA GLY A 89 -20.65 -7.40 -25.29
C GLY A 89 -20.90 -5.94 -24.92
N ALA A 90 -20.38 -5.45 -23.78
CA ALA A 90 -20.51 -4.05 -23.37
C ALA A 90 -19.44 -3.16 -24.03
N VAL A 91 -19.87 -2.07 -24.66
CA VAL A 91 -18.97 -1.02 -25.18
C VAL A 91 -18.59 -0.07 -24.05
N ASP A 92 -17.30 0.23 -23.90
CA ASP A 92 -16.81 1.11 -22.84
C ASP A 92 -16.97 2.60 -23.18
N GLU A 93 -18.15 3.12 -22.86
CA GLU A 93 -18.42 4.58 -22.80
C GLU A 93 -18.07 5.17 -21.41
N GLY A 94 -17.32 4.43 -20.59
CA GLY A 94 -16.89 4.81 -19.25
C GLY A 94 -17.61 4.04 -18.12
N GLY A 95 -18.68 3.31 -18.42
CA GLY A 95 -19.34 2.41 -17.46
C GLY A 95 -18.41 1.29 -17.00
N PRO A 96 -17.97 0.41 -17.92
CA PRO A 96 -16.99 -0.63 -17.65
C PRO A 96 -15.72 -0.13 -16.98
N THR A 97 -15.12 0.98 -17.46
CA THR A 97 -13.95 1.58 -16.81
C THR A 97 -14.21 1.92 -15.34
N ARG A 98 -15.32 2.58 -15.00
CA ARG A 98 -15.64 2.93 -13.59
C ARG A 98 -15.84 1.71 -12.70
N GLU A 99 -16.42 0.63 -13.23
CA GLU A 99 -16.56 -0.63 -12.50
C GLU A 99 -15.20 -1.27 -12.26
N TYR A 100 -14.41 -1.43 -13.31
CA TYR A 100 -13.07 -2.01 -13.26
C TYR A 100 -12.16 -1.31 -12.25
N LEU A 101 -12.11 0.03 -12.23
CA LEU A 101 -11.25 0.75 -11.29
C LEU A 101 -11.62 0.50 -9.82
N ARG A 102 -12.91 0.29 -9.52
CA ARG A 102 -13.35 -0.10 -8.17
C ARG A 102 -12.96 -1.53 -7.84
N LEU A 103 -13.15 -2.45 -8.78
CA LEU A 103 -12.76 -3.86 -8.63
C LEU A 103 -11.25 -4.01 -8.48
N LEU A 104 -10.47 -3.27 -9.26
CA LEU A 104 -9.01 -3.26 -9.19
C LEU A 104 -8.54 -2.73 -7.82
N MET A 105 -9.10 -1.63 -7.33
CA MET A 105 -8.73 -1.13 -5.99
C MET A 105 -9.05 -2.15 -4.89
N ARG A 106 -10.18 -2.86 -5.00
CA ARG A 106 -10.53 -3.95 -4.08
C ARG A 106 -9.55 -5.12 -4.17
N ALA A 107 -9.19 -5.54 -5.37
CA ALA A 107 -8.22 -6.62 -5.58
C ALA A 107 -6.83 -6.24 -5.06
N VAL A 108 -6.41 -4.98 -5.24
CA VAL A 108 -5.18 -4.42 -4.66
C VAL A 108 -5.24 -4.44 -3.12
N HIS A 109 -6.34 -4.00 -2.52
CA HIS A 109 -6.56 -4.03 -1.07
C HIS A 109 -6.48 -5.43 -0.47
N GLN A 110 -6.89 -6.45 -1.23
CA GLN A 110 -6.87 -7.86 -0.83
C GLN A 110 -5.57 -8.59 -1.19
N SER A 111 -4.61 -7.93 -1.83
CA SER A 111 -3.37 -8.56 -2.27
C SER A 111 -2.40 -8.83 -1.12
N ASN A 112 -1.57 -9.86 -1.27
CA ASN A 112 -0.62 -10.31 -0.24
C ASN A 112 0.56 -9.34 0.00
N ILE A 113 0.70 -8.29 -0.83
CA ILE A 113 1.73 -7.26 -0.63
C ILE A 113 1.33 -6.24 0.45
N PHE A 114 0.16 -6.41 1.08
CA PHE A 114 -0.26 -5.63 2.25
C PHE A 114 -0.63 -6.54 3.42
N GLU A 115 -0.20 -6.18 4.64
CA GLU A 115 -0.60 -6.84 5.90
C GLU A 115 -1.17 -5.81 6.90
N GLY A 116 -1.63 -6.32 8.05
CA GLY A 116 -2.24 -5.53 9.10
C GLY A 116 -3.76 -5.46 9.00
N HIS A 117 -4.34 -4.58 9.80
CA HIS A 117 -5.79 -4.43 9.91
C HIS A 117 -6.40 -3.90 8.60
N GLU A 118 -7.61 -4.33 8.26
CA GLU A 118 -8.22 -4.07 6.94
C GLU A 118 -8.31 -2.58 6.56
N LYS A 119 -8.45 -1.70 7.55
CA LYS A 119 -8.55 -0.24 7.37
C LYS A 119 -7.24 0.51 7.66
N ASP A 120 -6.19 -0.22 8.00
CA ASP A 120 -4.91 0.31 8.49
C ASP A 120 -3.76 -0.61 8.05
N ARG A 121 -3.69 -0.90 6.75
CA ARG A 121 -2.70 -1.81 6.18
C ARG A 121 -1.36 -1.12 5.94
N GLN A 122 -0.30 -1.89 6.08
CA GLN A 122 1.07 -1.54 5.71
C GLN A 122 1.57 -2.50 4.61
N LEU A 123 2.78 -2.28 4.08
CA LEU A 123 3.38 -3.19 3.09
C LEU A 123 3.89 -4.49 3.73
N SER A 124 3.40 -5.61 3.22
CA SER A 124 4.01 -6.92 3.49
C SER A 124 5.35 -7.05 2.80
N LEU A 125 6.31 -7.73 3.42
CA LEU A 125 7.52 -8.15 2.73
C LEU A 125 7.27 -9.46 1.97
N ASP A 126 7.24 -9.37 0.64
CA ASP A 126 7.16 -10.51 -0.27
C ASP A 126 8.36 -10.45 -1.23
N THR A 127 9.26 -11.43 -1.11
CA THR A 127 10.51 -11.47 -1.87
C THR A 127 10.27 -11.76 -3.35
N GLN A 128 9.22 -12.51 -3.71
CA GLN A 128 8.83 -12.74 -5.09
C GLN A 128 8.21 -11.47 -5.69
N ALA A 129 7.41 -10.75 -4.92
CA ALA A 129 6.87 -9.43 -5.29
C ALA A 129 8.01 -8.42 -5.55
N LEU A 130 9.06 -8.41 -4.71
CA LEU A 130 10.24 -7.58 -4.92
C LEU A 130 10.97 -7.90 -6.23
N GLN A 131 11.21 -9.18 -6.50
CA GLN A 131 11.90 -9.64 -7.72
C GLN A 131 11.12 -9.30 -8.99
N THR A 132 9.79 -9.45 -8.94
CA THR A 132 8.90 -9.22 -10.09
C THR A 132 8.45 -7.76 -10.25
N LYS A 133 8.95 -6.86 -9.39
CA LYS A 133 8.57 -5.44 -9.30
C LYS A 133 7.08 -5.22 -9.07
N LEU A 134 6.43 -6.12 -8.33
CA LEU A 134 4.98 -6.09 -8.12
C LEU A 134 4.54 -4.82 -7.37
N TYR A 135 5.30 -4.35 -6.38
CA TYR A 135 5.02 -3.10 -5.66
C TYR A 135 4.90 -1.91 -6.61
N MET A 136 5.89 -1.74 -7.51
CA MET A 136 5.86 -0.70 -8.56
C MET A 136 4.61 -0.83 -9.44
N TRP A 137 4.24 -2.05 -9.85
CA TRP A 137 3.06 -2.25 -10.71
C TRP A 137 1.76 -1.94 -9.99
N VAL A 138 1.63 -2.35 -8.73
CA VAL A 138 0.46 -2.00 -7.91
C VAL A 138 0.41 -0.50 -7.64
N ALA A 139 1.53 0.16 -7.37
CA ALA A 139 1.59 1.61 -7.23
C ALA A 139 1.10 2.33 -8.49
N LYS A 140 1.52 1.88 -9.68
CA LYS A 140 1.00 2.39 -10.96
C LYS A 140 -0.50 2.16 -11.13
N MET A 141 -1.01 1.00 -10.72
CA MET A 141 -2.45 0.71 -10.76
C MET A 141 -3.25 1.62 -9.83
N ILE A 142 -2.76 1.83 -8.60
CA ILE A 142 -3.36 2.76 -7.62
C ILE A 142 -3.39 4.18 -8.22
N ALA A 143 -2.28 4.63 -8.82
CA ALA A 143 -2.23 5.94 -9.47
C ALA A 143 -3.26 6.06 -10.60
N VAL A 144 -3.40 5.03 -11.44
CA VAL A 144 -4.42 4.99 -12.50
C VAL A 144 -5.84 5.04 -11.92
N CYS A 145 -6.14 4.27 -10.86
CA CYS A 145 -7.43 4.32 -10.16
C CYS A 145 -7.77 5.73 -9.64
N VAL A 146 -6.79 6.42 -9.05
CA VAL A 146 -6.96 7.77 -8.53
C VAL A 146 -7.16 8.78 -9.67
N VAL A 147 -6.32 8.75 -10.70
CA VAL A 147 -6.33 9.75 -11.77
C VAL A 147 -7.52 9.57 -12.73
N HIS A 148 -7.82 8.34 -13.13
CA HIS A 148 -8.91 8.07 -14.10
C HIS A 148 -10.28 7.97 -13.43
N GLY A 149 -10.35 7.39 -12.23
CA GLY A 149 -11.61 7.04 -11.58
C GLY A 149 -11.91 7.81 -10.29
N GLY A 150 -10.95 8.57 -9.76
CA GLY A 150 -11.07 9.15 -8.41
C GLY A 150 -11.17 8.10 -7.30
N VAL A 151 -10.74 6.86 -7.56
CA VAL A 151 -10.82 5.75 -6.60
C VAL A 151 -9.50 5.67 -5.84
N GLY A 152 -9.50 6.05 -4.56
CA GLY A 152 -8.30 6.11 -3.71
C GLY A 152 -8.12 4.88 -2.80
N PRO A 153 -6.87 4.60 -2.36
CA PRO A 153 -6.57 3.54 -1.40
C PRO A 153 -6.90 3.98 0.03
N HIS A 154 -8.17 3.87 0.42
CA HIS A 154 -8.65 4.29 1.76
C HIS A 154 -8.27 3.34 2.92
N PHE A 155 -7.29 2.47 2.71
CA PHE A 155 -6.90 1.42 3.64
C PHE A 155 -5.44 1.54 4.11
N PHE A 156 -4.67 2.51 3.60
CA PHE A 156 -3.29 2.71 4.04
C PHE A 156 -3.22 3.20 5.49
N SER A 157 -2.28 2.64 6.23
CA SER A 157 -1.92 3.16 7.53
C SER A 157 -1.34 4.56 7.45
N GLU A 158 -1.44 5.31 8.55
CA GLU A 158 -0.87 6.65 8.62
C GLU A 158 0.65 6.63 8.36
N ARG A 159 1.35 5.62 8.89
CA ARG A 159 2.77 5.42 8.66
C ARG A 159 3.11 5.16 7.20
N LEU A 160 2.40 4.22 6.56
CA LEU A 160 2.62 3.93 5.14
C LEU A 160 2.34 5.17 4.28
N PHE A 161 1.29 5.90 4.59
CA PHE A 161 0.97 7.15 3.89
C PHE A 161 2.10 8.18 4.03
N HIS A 162 2.61 8.41 5.24
CA HIS A 162 3.75 9.30 5.48
C HIS A 162 5.01 8.84 4.75
N GLN A 163 5.33 7.54 4.79
CA GLN A 163 6.45 6.94 4.07
C GLN A 163 6.38 7.22 2.56
N ILE A 164 5.22 6.97 1.94
CA ILE A 164 5.00 7.23 0.50
C ILE A 164 5.14 8.74 0.19
N CYS A 165 4.70 9.61 1.10
CA CYS A 165 4.82 11.06 0.95
C CYS A 165 6.23 11.61 1.27
N GLY A 166 7.19 10.76 1.68
CA GLY A 166 8.51 11.21 2.12
C GLY A 166 8.47 12.05 3.40
N ILE A 167 7.42 11.88 4.21
CA ILE A 167 7.24 12.55 5.50
C ILE A 167 7.90 11.69 6.58
N PRO A 168 8.71 12.28 7.49
CA PRO A 168 9.28 11.55 8.61
C PRO A 168 8.20 10.86 9.45
N THR A 169 8.46 9.60 9.81
CA THR A 169 7.57 8.83 10.67
C THR A 169 8.15 8.73 12.09
N PRO A 170 7.30 8.64 13.13
CA PRO A 170 7.80 8.39 14.47
C PRO A 170 8.44 6.99 14.56
N PRO A 171 9.30 6.76 15.57
CA PRO A 171 9.88 5.44 15.81
C PRO A 171 8.80 4.35 15.83
N ALA A 172 9.11 3.19 15.26
CA ALA A 172 8.19 2.07 15.25
C ALA A 172 7.94 1.59 16.67
N THR A 173 6.69 1.30 16.98
CA THR A 173 6.33 0.68 18.25
C THR A 173 6.33 -0.85 18.09
N VAL A 174 6.55 -1.57 19.20
CA VAL A 174 6.43 -3.04 19.21
C VAL A 174 5.04 -3.48 18.72
N ASP A 175 4.03 -2.63 18.93
CA ASP A 175 2.66 -2.91 18.51
C ASP A 175 2.44 -2.94 16.99
N GLU A 176 3.36 -2.38 16.23
CA GLU A 176 3.31 -2.34 14.77
C GLU A 176 3.98 -3.56 14.12
N VAL A 177 4.64 -4.40 14.91
CA VAL A 177 5.24 -5.65 14.44
C VAL A 177 4.11 -6.62 14.09
N GLY A 178 3.97 -6.90 12.79
CA GLY A 178 2.93 -7.79 12.25
C GLY A 178 3.16 -9.28 12.54
N ASP A 179 4.39 -9.70 12.82
CA ASP A 179 4.71 -11.06 13.24
C ASP A 179 4.40 -11.24 14.72
N HIS A 180 3.39 -12.05 15.03
CA HIS A 180 2.91 -12.27 16.38
C HIS A 180 3.98 -12.85 17.31
N THR A 181 4.70 -13.87 16.85
CA THR A 181 5.74 -14.54 17.63
C THR A 181 6.87 -13.58 17.96
N PHE A 182 7.31 -12.83 16.96
CA PHE A 182 8.39 -11.87 17.13
C PHE A 182 7.96 -10.68 18.00
N ARG A 183 6.71 -10.23 17.87
CA ARG A 183 6.12 -9.21 18.75
C ARG A 183 6.10 -9.66 20.21
N GLU A 184 5.64 -10.88 20.49
CA GLU A 184 5.64 -11.44 21.85
C GLU A 184 7.07 -11.54 22.43
N GLN A 185 8.04 -11.95 21.61
CA GLN A 185 9.45 -11.95 22.00
C GLN A 185 9.95 -10.56 22.37
N LEU A 186 9.63 -9.54 21.57
CA LEU A 186 10.00 -8.15 21.85
C LEU A 186 9.30 -7.61 23.11
N ILE A 187 8.02 -7.92 23.32
CA ILE A 187 7.29 -7.56 24.54
C ILE A 187 7.96 -8.19 25.76
N LYS A 188 8.31 -9.49 25.71
CA LYS A 188 8.99 -10.17 26.82
C LYS A 188 10.34 -9.54 27.15
N ILE A 189 11.11 -9.12 26.15
CA ILE A 189 12.36 -8.37 26.36
C ILE A 189 12.04 -7.00 26.96
N GLN A 190 11.04 -6.29 26.44
CA GLN A 190 10.65 -4.96 26.89
C GLN A 190 10.21 -4.93 28.36
N GLU A 191 9.46 -5.94 28.81
CA GLU A 191 8.93 -6.06 30.17
C GLU A 191 9.98 -6.51 31.21
N ALA A 192 11.16 -6.97 30.78
CA ALA A 192 12.22 -7.37 31.69
C ALA A 192 12.67 -6.20 32.59
N THR A 193 12.71 -6.47 33.91
CA THR A 193 13.02 -5.46 34.94
C THR A 193 14.49 -5.49 35.37
N THR A 194 15.20 -6.58 35.06
CA THR A 194 16.62 -6.74 35.35
C THR A 194 17.42 -7.09 34.10
N VAL A 195 18.72 -6.74 34.08
CA VAL A 195 19.64 -7.09 32.98
C VAL A 195 19.73 -8.60 32.77
N ARG A 196 19.64 -9.39 33.85
CA ARG A 196 19.66 -10.86 33.76
C ARG A 196 18.41 -11.40 33.07
N GLU A 197 17.23 -10.89 33.43
CA GLU A 197 15.97 -11.24 32.76
C GLU A 197 15.99 -10.84 31.28
N ALA A 198 16.46 -9.63 30.98
CA ALA A 198 16.58 -9.13 29.61
C ALA A 198 17.45 -10.05 28.75
N ASN A 199 18.65 -10.40 29.21
CA ASN A 199 19.54 -11.29 28.47
C ASN A 199 19.01 -12.73 28.35
N SER A 200 18.23 -13.21 29.33
CA SER A 200 17.52 -14.49 29.21
C SER A 200 16.47 -14.44 28.10
N ALA A 201 15.65 -13.39 28.06
CA ALA A 201 14.64 -13.21 27.02
C ALA A 201 15.25 -13.00 25.63
N ILE A 202 16.38 -12.28 25.54
CA ILE A 202 17.15 -12.12 24.30
C ILE A 202 17.67 -13.47 23.80
N ALA A 203 18.18 -14.32 24.69
CA ALA A 203 18.67 -15.65 24.33
C ALA A 203 17.54 -16.56 23.81
N GLU A 204 16.34 -16.46 24.38
CA GLU A 204 15.16 -17.17 23.88
C GLU A 204 14.69 -16.66 22.51
N ALA A 205 14.87 -15.37 22.24
CA ALA A 205 14.54 -14.73 20.96
C ALA A 205 15.70 -14.71 19.95
N ALA A 206 16.77 -15.47 20.20
CA ALA A 206 18.04 -15.33 19.48
C ALA A 206 17.90 -15.54 17.96
N ASP A 207 17.12 -16.54 17.53
CA ASP A 207 16.92 -16.84 16.11
C ASP A 207 16.28 -15.66 15.37
N SER A 208 15.18 -15.11 15.91
CA SER A 208 14.49 -13.96 15.32
C SER A 208 15.37 -12.72 15.31
N LEU A 209 16.03 -12.42 16.43
CA LEU A 209 16.91 -11.26 16.57
C LEU A 209 18.15 -11.36 15.67
N SER A 210 18.65 -12.58 15.41
CA SER A 210 19.77 -12.83 14.50
C SER A 210 19.38 -12.52 13.06
N ILE A 211 18.20 -12.95 12.61
CA ILE A 211 17.68 -12.71 11.25
C ILE A 211 17.60 -11.22 10.93
N ILE A 212 17.18 -10.40 11.91
CA ILE A 212 17.05 -8.95 11.73
C ILE A 212 18.33 -8.16 12.08
N GLY A 213 19.39 -8.85 12.49
CA GLY A 213 20.66 -8.21 12.85
C GLY A 213 20.64 -7.41 14.17
N ALA A 214 19.70 -7.70 15.07
CA ALA A 214 19.55 -7.01 16.36
C ALA A 214 20.12 -7.78 17.56
N LEU A 215 20.49 -9.07 17.38
CA LEU A 215 20.99 -9.94 18.45
C LEU A 215 22.27 -9.38 19.08
N ARG A 216 22.19 -9.05 20.38
CA ARG A 216 23.32 -8.61 21.20
C ARG A 216 23.04 -8.81 22.68
N HIS A 217 24.10 -8.99 23.47
CA HIS A 217 24.01 -8.94 24.93
C HIS A 217 23.88 -7.47 25.39
N VAL A 218 23.14 -7.24 26.47
CA VAL A 218 22.93 -5.90 27.05
C VAL A 218 23.48 -5.81 28.47
N SER A 219 24.04 -4.67 28.83
CA SER A 219 24.66 -4.41 30.15
C SER A 219 23.84 -3.45 31.02
N SER A 220 22.82 -2.81 30.45
CA SER A 220 21.91 -1.88 31.13
C SER A 220 20.48 -2.02 30.60
N LEU A 221 19.51 -1.45 31.32
CA LEU A 221 18.11 -1.40 30.85
C LEU A 221 17.93 -0.44 29.67
N GLU A 222 18.77 0.59 29.57
CA GLU A 222 18.79 1.52 28.42
C GLU A 222 19.23 0.80 27.14
N GLU A 223 20.24 -0.08 27.22
CA GLU A 223 20.68 -0.90 26.09
C GLU A 223 19.60 -1.91 25.66
N LYS A 224 18.83 -2.44 26.62
CA LYS A 224 17.66 -3.29 26.37
C LYS A 224 16.57 -2.51 25.62
N ASP A 225 16.21 -1.31 26.07
CA ASP A 225 15.21 -0.47 25.39
C ASP A 225 15.67 -0.10 23.97
N SER A 226 16.95 0.25 23.81
CA SER A 226 17.58 0.47 22.50
C SER A 226 17.54 -0.76 21.60
N LEU A 227 17.71 -1.97 22.14
CA LEU A 227 17.59 -3.22 21.38
C LEU A 227 16.18 -3.39 20.86
N VAL A 228 15.17 -3.31 21.74
CA VAL A 228 13.76 -3.44 21.36
C VAL A 228 13.39 -2.41 20.31
N GLN A 229 13.79 -1.15 20.49
CA GLN A 229 13.52 -0.07 19.53
C GLN A 229 14.18 -0.34 18.18
N SER A 230 15.49 -0.67 18.16
CA SER A 230 16.21 -0.97 16.91
C SER A 230 15.63 -2.17 16.15
N ALA A 231 15.16 -3.18 16.89
CA ALA A 231 14.54 -4.37 16.33
C ALA A 231 13.17 -4.07 15.70
N ALA A 232 12.32 -3.32 16.43
CA ALA A 232 11.03 -2.88 15.92
C ALA A 232 11.18 -1.97 14.70
N ASP A 233 12.11 -1.00 14.74
CA ASP A 233 12.36 -0.08 13.62
C ASP A 233 12.85 -0.82 12.37
N PHE A 234 13.77 -1.77 12.51
CA PHE A 234 14.22 -2.56 11.37
C PHE A 234 13.08 -3.41 10.80
N PHE A 235 12.28 -4.02 11.65
CA PHE A 235 11.17 -4.87 11.21
C PHE A 235 10.06 -4.05 10.52
N VAL A 236 9.67 -2.90 11.06
CA VAL A 236 8.56 -2.11 10.52
C VAL A 236 9.00 -1.24 9.34
N ASN A 237 10.20 -0.67 9.40
CA ASN A 237 10.69 0.26 8.38
C ASN A 237 11.79 -0.36 7.51
N GLY A 238 12.85 -0.86 8.15
CA GLY A 238 14.08 -1.28 7.49
C GLY A 238 13.87 -2.35 6.41
N ARG A 239 13.14 -3.42 6.74
CA ARG A 239 12.91 -4.55 5.81
C ARG A 239 12.04 -4.19 4.61
N LEU A 240 11.28 -3.09 4.70
CA LEU A 240 10.34 -2.66 3.66
C LEU A 240 10.91 -1.57 2.74
N ALA A 241 12.12 -1.07 3.02
CA ALA A 241 12.72 0.02 2.23
C ALA A 241 12.74 -0.27 0.73
N THR A 242 13.21 -1.46 0.32
CA THR A 242 13.26 -1.86 -1.09
C THR A 242 11.87 -2.00 -1.73
N ALA A 243 10.84 -2.34 -0.94
CA ALA A 243 9.46 -2.41 -1.43
C ALA A 243 8.86 -1.02 -1.60
N LEU A 244 9.17 -0.10 -0.68
CA LEU A 244 8.73 1.28 -0.69
C LEU A 244 9.38 2.10 -1.83
N ASP A 245 10.65 1.81 -2.16
CA ASP A 245 11.39 2.46 -3.24
C ASP A 245 10.89 2.09 -4.66
N GLN A 246 10.11 1.01 -4.79
CA GLN A 246 9.61 0.50 -6.08
C GLN A 246 8.32 1.19 -6.52
#